data_AF-A0A973D245-F1
#
_entry.id   AF-A0A973D245-F1
#
_cell.length_a   1.000
_cell.length_b   1.000
_cell.length_c   1.000
_cell.angle_alpha   90.00
_cell.angle_beta   90.00
_cell.angle_gamma   90.00
#
_symmetry.space_group_name_H-M   'P 1'
#
loop_
_entity.id
_entity.type
_entity.pdbx_description
1 polymer ?
#
loop_
_entity_poly.entity_id
_entity_poly.type
_entity_poly.pdbx_seq_one_letter_code
_entity_poly.pdbx_strand_id
1 'polypeptide(L)'
;MTQYVTPDLCDEYPDLVQVVDPMFNNFGGKDNFGGQIVTVKCHEDNSKVKELVATNGTGKVMVVDGGGSLRHALLGDMLADKAVTNGWEGLVIYGCIRDVDVIMQTDLGVQALATHPLKTDKRGLG
;
A
#
# COMPACT_ATOMS: atom_id res chain seq x y z
N MET A 1 8.59 12.23 13.93
CA MET A 1 7.61 11.51 13.08
C MET A 1 6.25 11.74 13.68
N THR A 2 5.24 12.04 12.85
CA THR A 2 3.85 12.11 13.31
C THR A 2 3.40 10.69 13.63
N GLN A 3 2.99 10.44 14.87
CA GLN A 3 2.41 9.16 15.26
C GLN A 3 0.91 9.23 14.99
N TYR A 4 0.41 8.37 14.10
CA TYR A 4 -1.02 8.27 13.83
C TYR A 4 -1.65 7.25 14.77
N VAL A 5 -2.57 7.71 15.61
CA VAL A 5 -3.37 6.86 16.50
C VAL A 5 -4.81 6.90 16.01
N THR A 6 -5.24 5.87 15.28
CA THR A 6 -6.55 5.89 14.62
C THR A 6 -7.74 5.97 15.59
N PRO A 7 -7.72 5.40 16.82
CA PRO A 7 -8.76 5.66 17.81
C PRO A 7 -8.90 7.14 18.17
N ASP A 8 -7.79 7.82 18.48
CA ASP A 8 -7.79 9.25 18.83
C ASP A 8 -8.39 10.11 17.70
N LEU A 9 -8.08 9.78 16.44
CA LEU A 9 -8.69 10.46 15.29
C LEU A 9 -10.21 10.23 15.18
N CYS A 10 -10.68 9.03 15.48
CA CYS A 10 -12.12 8.73 15.50
C CYS A 10 -12.84 9.50 16.61
N ASP A 11 -12.23 9.59 17.79
CA ASP A 11 -12.78 10.29 18.94
C ASP A 11 -12.78 11.81 18.76
N GLU A 12 -11.72 12.38 18.15
CA GLU A 12 -11.57 13.82 17.94
C GLU A 12 -12.39 14.32 16.72
N TYR A 13 -12.56 13.49 15.69
CA TYR A 13 -13.21 13.87 14.43
C TYR A 13 -14.30 12.89 13.96
N PRO A 14 -15.31 12.58 14.79
CA PRO A 14 -16.27 11.49 14.53
C PRO A 14 -17.10 11.67 13.25
N ASP A 15 -17.37 12.91 12.83
CA ASP A 15 -18.15 13.21 11.62
C ASP A 15 -17.28 13.36 10.35
N LEU A 16 -15.95 13.36 10.49
CA LEU A 16 -15.00 13.55 9.38
C LEU A 16 -14.20 12.28 9.05
N VAL A 17 -14.14 11.33 9.98
CA VAL A 17 -13.40 10.08 9.81
C VAL A 17 -14.32 9.01 9.23
N GLN A 18 -13.81 8.31 8.21
CA GLN A 18 -14.41 7.08 7.69
C GLN A 18 -13.51 5.91 8.06
N VAL A 19 -14.10 4.88 8.65
CA VAL A 19 -13.37 3.68 9.10
C VAL A 19 -13.59 2.58 8.07
N VAL A 20 -12.49 2.02 7.57
CA VAL A 20 -12.53 0.85 6.69
C VAL A 20 -12.80 -0.42 7.50
N ASP A 21 -13.56 -1.35 6.91
CA ASP A 21 -13.80 -2.65 7.54
C ASP A 21 -12.48 -3.40 7.82
N PRO A 22 -12.40 -4.18 8.91
CA PRO A 22 -11.20 -4.90 9.30
C PRO A 22 -10.90 -6.03 8.31
N MET A 23 -9.97 -5.79 7.38
CA MET A 23 -9.60 -6.77 6.35
C MET A 23 -8.10 -6.80 6.00
N PHE A 24 -7.34 -5.79 6.39
CA PHE A 24 -5.93 -5.65 6.01
C PHE A 24 -4.99 -6.18 7.09
N ASN A 25 -3.90 -6.79 6.64
CA ASN A 25 -2.75 -7.18 7.44
C ASN A 25 -1.61 -6.18 7.22
N ASN A 26 -0.81 -5.91 8.26
CA ASN A 26 0.41 -5.10 8.13
C ASN A 26 1.59 -5.98 7.68
N PHE A 27 2.31 -5.53 6.67
CA PHE A 27 3.51 -6.15 6.12
C PHE A 27 4.67 -5.17 5.98
N GLY A 28 4.46 -3.88 6.26
CA GLY A 28 5.48 -2.84 6.17
C GLY A 28 6.31 -2.75 7.44
N GLY A 29 7.49 -2.11 7.34
CA GLY A 29 8.32 -1.84 8.52
C GLY A 29 7.82 -0.67 9.37
N LYS A 30 6.89 0.15 8.87
CA LYS A 30 6.18 1.18 9.65
C LYS A 30 4.91 0.61 10.26
N ASP A 31 4.83 0.64 11.59
CA ASP A 31 3.62 0.25 12.34
C ASP A 31 2.46 1.24 12.20
N ASN A 32 2.75 2.49 11.83
CA ASN A 32 1.76 3.52 11.55
C ASN A 32 2.27 4.44 10.43
N PHE A 33 1.34 4.92 9.60
CA PHE A 33 1.62 5.81 8.48
C PHE A 33 0.36 6.55 8.07
N GLY A 34 0.51 7.65 7.34
CA GLY A 34 -0.60 8.48 6.91
C GLY A 34 -0.13 9.58 5.96
N GLY A 35 -1.05 10.06 5.13
CA GLY A 35 -0.75 11.07 4.10
C GLY A 35 -1.90 11.26 3.13
N GLN A 36 -1.70 12.13 2.14
CA GLN A 36 -2.67 12.36 1.07
C GLN A 36 -2.85 11.07 0.23
N ILE A 37 -4.10 10.68 -0.01
CA ILE A 37 -4.42 9.49 -0.79
C ILE A 37 -4.12 9.72 -2.28
N VAL A 38 -3.43 8.75 -2.90
CA VAL A 38 -3.31 8.59 -4.36
C VAL A 38 -3.88 7.23 -4.73
N THR A 39 -4.86 7.18 -5.63
CA THR A 39 -5.50 5.91 -5.99
C THR A 39 -5.01 5.36 -7.32
N VAL A 40 -5.03 4.04 -7.43
CA VAL A 40 -4.88 3.31 -8.70
C VAL A 40 -5.80 2.11 -8.67
N LYS A 41 -6.47 1.85 -9.80
CA LYS A 41 -7.28 0.66 -9.99
C LYS A 41 -6.64 -0.22 -11.04
N CYS A 42 -6.47 -1.50 -10.74
CA CYS A 42 -5.95 -2.47 -11.69
C CYS A 42 -6.50 -3.86 -11.37
N HIS A 43 -6.25 -4.82 -12.25
CA HIS A 43 -6.64 -6.20 -12.00
C HIS A 43 -5.53 -7.13 -12.50
N GLU A 44 -4.79 -7.71 -11.56
CA GLU A 44 -3.69 -8.65 -11.84
C GLU A 44 -2.60 -8.09 -12.77
N ASP A 45 -2.45 -6.77 -12.80
CA ASP A 45 -1.42 -6.02 -13.51
C ASP A 45 -0.94 -4.85 -12.63
N ASN A 46 0.34 -4.81 -12.30
CA ASN A 46 0.93 -3.76 -11.46
C ASN A 46 1.70 -2.68 -12.26
N SER A 47 1.46 -2.56 -13.57
CA SER A 47 2.15 -1.59 -14.43
C SER A 47 1.96 -0.15 -13.94
N LYS A 48 0.72 0.25 -13.61
CA LYS A 48 0.43 1.58 -13.06
C LYS A 48 0.95 1.80 -11.65
N VAL A 49 0.95 0.76 -10.81
CA VAL A 49 1.60 0.80 -9.50
C VAL A 49 3.09 1.11 -9.68
N LYS A 50 3.77 0.40 -10.60
CA LYS A 50 5.19 0.62 -10.91
C LYS A 50 5.47 2.05 -11.40
N GLU A 51 4.61 2.61 -12.24
CA GLU A 51 4.74 4.01 -12.71
C GLU A 51 4.60 4.99 -11.54
N LEU A 52 3.57 4.83 -10.70
CA LEU A 52 3.27 5.77 -9.62
C LEU A 52 4.32 5.74 -8.51
N VAL A 53 4.86 4.57 -8.13
CA VAL A 53 5.92 4.51 -7.10
C VAL A 53 7.22 5.21 -7.54
N ALA A 54 7.39 5.50 -8.83
CA ALA A 54 8.50 6.28 -9.35
C ALA A 54 8.26 7.81 -9.32
N THR A 55 7.09 8.26 -8.89
CA THR A 55 6.75 9.68 -8.71
C THR A 55 6.97 10.12 -7.26
N ASN A 56 6.98 11.45 -7.01
CA ASN A 56 7.15 12.01 -5.67
C ASN A 56 5.98 11.62 -4.74
N GLY A 57 6.30 10.78 -3.76
CA GLY A 57 5.39 10.24 -2.75
C GLY A 57 5.41 10.94 -1.39
N THR A 58 6.23 11.99 -1.20
CA THR A 58 6.36 12.67 0.10
C THR A 58 5.00 13.09 0.65
N GLY A 59 4.67 12.61 1.86
CA GLY A 59 3.39 12.89 2.52
C GLY A 59 2.18 12.23 1.85
N LYS A 60 2.37 11.18 1.05
CA LYS A 60 1.29 10.47 0.32
C LYS A 60 1.25 8.99 0.64
N VAL A 61 0.04 8.44 0.57
CA VAL A 61 -0.26 7.01 0.69
C VAL A 61 -0.95 6.53 -0.59
N MET A 62 -0.44 5.46 -1.21
CA MET A 62 -1.07 4.89 -2.40
C MET A 62 -2.12 3.86 -2.01
N VAL A 63 -3.33 3.98 -2.53
CA VAL A 63 -4.39 2.99 -2.36
C VAL A 63 -4.61 2.28 -3.69
N VAL A 64 -4.31 0.98 -3.72
CA VAL A 64 -4.38 0.12 -4.91
C VAL A 64 -5.63 -0.74 -4.83
N ASP A 65 -6.63 -0.45 -5.67
CA ASP A 65 -7.77 -1.35 -5.89
C ASP A 65 -7.36 -2.42 -6.90
N GLY A 66 -6.95 -3.59 -6.39
CA GLY A 66 -6.62 -4.78 -7.18
C GLY A 66 -7.82 -5.69 -7.48
N GLY A 67 -9.04 -5.25 -7.13
CA GLY A 67 -10.24 -6.08 -7.15
C GLY A 67 -10.23 -7.23 -6.13
N GLY A 68 -9.36 -7.18 -5.12
CA GLY A 68 -9.27 -8.19 -4.07
C GLY A 68 -8.72 -9.53 -4.56
N SER A 69 -8.08 -9.57 -5.73
CA SER A 69 -7.51 -10.82 -6.26
C SER A 69 -6.42 -11.36 -5.34
N LEU A 70 -6.53 -12.65 -5.02
CA LEU A 70 -5.52 -13.38 -4.27
C LEU A 70 -4.60 -14.22 -5.16
N ARG A 71 -4.74 -14.13 -6.50
CA ARG A 71 -4.03 -15.00 -7.45
C ARG A 71 -2.65 -14.47 -7.87
N HIS A 72 -2.41 -13.16 -7.71
CA HIS A 72 -1.19 -12.49 -8.11
C HIS A 72 -0.82 -11.38 -7.13
N ALA A 73 0.48 -11.18 -6.88
CA ALA A 73 0.99 -10.11 -6.05
C ALA A 73 1.17 -8.81 -6.83
N LEU A 74 0.57 -7.73 -6.32
CA LEU A 74 0.64 -6.38 -6.90
C LEU A 74 1.86 -5.59 -6.43
N LEU A 75 2.41 -5.95 -5.27
CA LEU A 75 3.63 -5.35 -4.71
C LEU A 75 4.64 -6.45 -4.35
N GLY A 76 5.91 -6.15 -4.58
CA GLY A 76 7.06 -6.93 -4.12
C GLY A 76 8.21 -5.99 -3.76
N ASP A 77 9.32 -6.56 -3.28
CA ASP A 77 10.49 -5.86 -2.76
C ASP A 77 10.97 -4.68 -3.64
N MET A 78 11.23 -4.89 -4.93
CA MET A 78 11.76 -3.87 -5.83
C MET A 78 10.84 -2.64 -5.96
N LEU A 79 9.53 -2.85 -5.89
CA LEU A 79 8.58 -1.74 -5.96
C LEU A 79 8.45 -1.02 -4.61
N ALA A 80 8.55 -1.75 -3.50
CA ALA A 80 8.59 -1.18 -2.16
C ALA A 80 9.84 -0.31 -1.98
N ASP A 81 11.02 -0.80 -2.36
CA ASP A 81 12.28 -0.04 -2.33
C ASP A 81 12.20 1.23 -3.18
N LYS A 82 11.57 1.12 -4.35
CA LYS A 82 11.34 2.29 -5.21
C LYS A 82 10.41 3.30 -4.55
N ALA A 83 9.35 2.84 -3.86
CA ALA A 83 8.44 3.71 -3.13
C ALA A 83 9.17 4.46 -1.99
N VAL A 84 9.98 3.74 -1.20
CA VAL A 84 10.84 4.34 -0.15
C VAL A 84 11.75 5.41 -0.74
N THR A 85 12.46 5.07 -1.82
CA THR A 85 13.40 5.99 -2.49
C THR A 85 12.72 7.28 -2.99
N ASN A 86 11.43 7.20 -3.34
CA ASN A 86 10.65 8.37 -3.80
C ASN A 86 9.78 8.98 -2.69
N GLY A 87 10.00 8.61 -1.42
CA GLY A 87 9.43 9.26 -0.25
C GLY A 87 7.97 8.90 0.05
N TRP A 88 7.45 7.78 -0.46
CA TRP A 88 6.10 7.34 -0.13
C TRP A 88 5.99 6.99 1.36
N GLU A 89 4.89 7.40 1.99
CA GLU A 89 4.63 7.09 3.41
C GLU A 89 4.12 5.65 3.56
N GLY A 90 3.34 5.17 2.59
CA GLY A 90 2.88 3.79 2.55
C GLY A 90 2.00 3.44 1.36
N LEU A 91 1.65 2.16 1.29
CA LEU A 91 0.74 1.58 0.31
C LEU A 91 -0.30 0.69 1.00
N VAL A 92 -1.55 0.84 0.58
CA VAL A 92 -2.67 -0.03 0.96
C VAL A 92 -3.13 -0.79 -0.28
N ILE A 93 -3.02 -2.12 -0.26
CA ILE A 93 -3.25 -2.99 -1.41
C ILE A 93 -4.50 -3.82 -1.18
N TYR A 94 -5.59 -3.51 -1.88
CA TYR A 94 -6.76 -4.38 -1.96
C TYR A 94 -6.48 -5.56 -2.91
N GLY A 95 -5.65 -6.49 -2.45
CA GLY A 95 -5.13 -7.66 -3.16
C GLY A 95 -3.97 -8.30 -2.39
N CYS A 96 -3.19 -9.16 -3.07
CA CYS A 96 -2.00 -9.79 -2.49
C CYS A 96 -0.69 -9.04 -2.76
N ILE A 97 0.30 -9.30 -1.91
CA ILE A 97 1.71 -8.89 -2.08
C ILE A 97 2.66 -10.09 -1.95
N ARG A 98 3.96 -9.88 -2.12
CA ARG A 98 5.00 -10.90 -1.92
C ARG A 98 6.29 -10.28 -1.36
N ASP A 99 7.29 -11.11 -1.11
CA ASP A 99 8.61 -10.69 -0.61
C ASP A 99 8.52 -9.97 0.77
N VAL A 100 7.56 -10.40 1.60
CA VAL A 100 7.18 -9.71 2.84
C VAL A 100 8.31 -9.63 3.88
N ASP A 101 9.20 -10.62 3.91
CA ASP A 101 10.37 -10.64 4.81
C ASP A 101 11.34 -9.48 4.53
N VAL A 102 11.38 -9.01 3.28
CA VAL A 102 12.17 -7.83 2.88
C VAL A 102 11.36 -6.56 3.13
N ILE A 103 10.09 -6.53 2.73
CA ILE A 103 9.23 -5.35 2.87
C ILE A 103 9.11 -4.91 4.34
N MET A 104 9.01 -5.86 5.28
CA MET A 104 8.92 -5.55 6.71
C MET A 104 10.18 -4.88 7.30
N GLN A 105 11.29 -4.86 6.57
CA GLN A 105 12.54 -4.21 6.98
C GLN A 105 12.70 -2.81 6.36
N THR A 106 11.76 -2.38 5.52
CA THR A 106 11.80 -1.08 4.84
C THR A 106 11.14 0.03 5.66
N ASP A 107 11.53 1.29 5.44
CA ASP A 107 10.87 2.47 6.05
C ASP A 107 9.56 2.84 5.32
N LEU A 108 8.66 1.86 5.14
CA LEU A 108 7.41 1.98 4.39
C LEU A 108 6.26 1.35 5.15
N GLY A 109 5.12 2.04 5.20
CA GLY A 109 3.86 1.42 5.62
C GLY A 109 3.30 0.55 4.51
N VAL A 110 2.98 -0.71 4.78
CA VAL A 110 2.37 -1.59 3.77
C VAL A 110 1.26 -2.39 4.40
N GLN A 111 0.04 -2.22 3.89
CA GLN A 111 -1.11 -3.01 4.26
C GLN A 111 -1.67 -3.74 3.05
N ALA A 112 -2.02 -5.02 3.20
CA ALA A 112 -2.60 -5.82 2.11
C ALA A 112 -3.55 -6.90 2.64
N LEU A 113 -4.32 -7.54 1.75
CA LEU A 113 -5.23 -8.62 2.17
C LEU A 113 -4.46 -9.88 2.58
N ALA A 114 -3.50 -10.31 1.76
CA ALA A 114 -2.73 -11.52 1.99
C ALA A 114 -1.41 -11.51 1.19
N THR A 115 -0.68 -12.63 1.23
CA THR A 115 0.51 -12.86 0.41
C THR A 115 0.25 -13.88 -0.68
N HIS A 116 0.90 -13.73 -1.83
CA HIS A 116 0.89 -14.72 -2.91
C HIS A 116 2.21 -14.67 -3.69
N PRO A 117 2.91 -15.79 -3.93
CA PRO A 117 4.26 -15.76 -4.50
C PRO A 117 4.31 -15.36 -5.99
N LEU A 118 3.22 -15.59 -6.73
CA LEU A 118 3.17 -15.33 -8.17
C LEU A 118 3.07 -13.83 -8.47
N LYS A 119 3.95 -13.32 -9.35
CA LYS A 119 3.92 -11.94 -9.86
C LYS A 119 2.81 -11.72 -10.89
N THR A 120 2.38 -10.48 -11.09
CA THR A 120 1.53 -10.10 -12.22
C THR A 120 2.26 -10.13 -13.57
N ASP A 121 1.49 -10.28 -14.65
CA ASP A 121 1.94 -9.94 -16.00
C ASP A 121 1.82 -8.42 -16.21
N LYS A 122 2.84 -7.81 -16.82
CA LYS A 122 2.85 -6.37 -17.11
C LYS A 122 2.29 -6.16 -18.52
N ARG A 123 1.00 -5.84 -18.60
CA ARG A 123 0.28 -5.63 -19.87
C ARG A 123 -0.05 -4.15 -20.10
N GLY A 124 0.27 -3.28 -19.14
CA GLY A 124 -0.09 -1.86 -19.18
C GLY A 124 -1.59 -1.62 -18.99
N LEU A 125 -2.31 -2.61 -18.47
CA LEU A 125 -3.75 -2.55 -18.24
C LEU A 125 -3.97 -1.99 -16.82
N GLY A 126 -4.42 -0.74 -16.75
CA GLY A 126 -4.69 -0.02 -15.51
C GLY A 126 -4.93 1.46 -15.76
#